data_AF-A0A0K1F0V6-F1
#
_entry.id   AF-A0A0K1F0V6-F1
#
_cell.length_a   1.000
_cell.length_b   1.000
_cell.length_c   1.000
_cell.angle_alpha   90.00
_cell.angle_beta   90.00
_cell.angle_gamma   90.00
#
_symmetry.space_group_name_H-M   'P 1'
#
loop_
_entity.id
_entity.type
_entity.pdbx_description
1 polymer ?
#
loop_
_entity_poly.entity_id
_entity_poly.type
_entity_poly.pdbx_seq_one_letter_code
_entity_poly.pdbx_strand_id
1 'polypeptide(L)'
;MAGRTGWRRMLILSLLSVALGFVASGVLYGVLDVVPGSVGEALSVPLQQLARVVRDDPDSLTAEQRKVLSAFLPVDQIGDLYTPRLADPVKGSFSAQGGQLAELLGVWVSLGASHPVTYLDAFLSLNVPYWYPLSSDNKASERVYVGVVVIGQDMADGASLGNDQYGFVRQSRIPWLLARYVDVAIFDAFRGNPLLSVMFGLAFPFWFMLGCLGASVAAAKRRAALPFVPALAVWLTFTVGPASLMRYLLPLVCCYPIFLGTALQPWGTRGCARRARPMPSMGTQASPGPKRRMGGCSSRSMGRQPAVVPRDVTEWYNNCALGTTEWHGKP
;
A
#
# COMPACT_ATOMS: atom_id res chain seq x y z
N MET A 1 2.05 32.70 7.25
CA MET A 1 0.98 31.89 7.87
C MET A 1 0.55 30.64 7.06
N ALA A 2 1.33 30.15 6.09
CA ALA A 2 0.98 28.96 5.28
C ALA A 2 1.65 27.65 5.75
N GLY A 3 1.91 27.52 7.06
CA GLY A 3 2.77 26.47 7.64
C GLY A 3 2.05 25.31 8.33
N ARG A 4 0.85 25.53 8.88
CA ARG A 4 0.10 24.52 9.68
C ARG A 4 -1.16 24.00 8.99
N THR A 5 -1.53 24.54 7.82
CA THR A 5 -2.87 24.41 7.24
C THR A 5 -3.00 23.29 6.19
N GLY A 6 -1.88 22.82 5.61
CA GLY A 6 -1.91 21.85 4.51
C GLY A 6 -2.37 20.46 4.91
N TRP A 7 -1.80 19.90 6.00
CA TRP A 7 -2.18 18.58 6.50
C TRP A 7 -3.62 18.55 7.03
N ARG A 8 -4.08 19.64 7.66
CA ARG A 8 -5.47 19.76 8.13
C ARG A 8 -6.45 19.71 6.97
N ARG A 9 -6.18 20.47 5.90
CA ARG A 9 -7.02 20.44 4.69
C ARG A 9 -7.03 19.06 4.06
N MET A 10 -5.87 18.42 3.92
CA MET A 10 -5.79 17.06 3.38
C MET A 10 -6.57 16.07 4.24
N LEU A 11 -6.40 16.10 5.56
CA LEU A 11 -7.16 15.27 6.49
C LEU A 11 -8.67 15.52 6.36
N ILE A 12 -9.10 16.78 6.32
CA ILE A 12 -10.52 17.15 6.12
C ILE A 12 -11.03 16.59 4.80
N LEU A 13 -10.28 16.72 3.71
CA LEU A 13 -10.68 16.19 2.40
C LEU A 13 -10.73 14.65 2.40
N SER A 14 -9.75 13.97 3.01
CA SER A 14 -9.77 12.51 3.16
C SER A 14 -10.98 12.04 3.98
N LEU A 15 -11.24 12.68 5.12
CA LEU A 15 -12.40 12.36 5.97
C LEU A 15 -13.72 12.67 5.26
N LEU A 16 -13.79 13.77 4.49
CA LEU A 16 -14.95 14.11 3.69
C LEU A 16 -15.22 13.06 2.62
N SER A 17 -14.18 12.58 1.91
CA SER A 17 -14.33 11.50 0.93
C SER A 17 -14.86 10.22 1.57
N VAL A 18 -14.36 9.85 2.75
CA VAL A 18 -14.84 8.69 3.52
C VAL A 18 -16.30 8.89 3.95
N ALA A 19 -16.63 10.06 4.50
CA ALA A 19 -18.00 10.40 4.92
C ALA A 19 -18.98 10.37 3.76
N LEU A 20 -18.60 10.94 2.60
CA LEU A 20 -19.39 10.88 1.37
C LEU A 20 -19.61 9.45 0.92
N GLY A 21 -18.59 8.59 0.99
CA GLY A 21 -18.70 7.16 0.69
C GLY A 21 -19.71 6.45 1.58
N PHE A 22 -19.66 6.68 2.90
CA PHE A 22 -20.63 6.10 3.85
C PHE A 22 -22.06 6.63 3.63
N VAL A 23 -22.22 7.93 3.42
CA VAL A 23 -23.54 8.53 3.16
C VAL A 23 -24.13 8.00 1.86
N ALA A 24 -23.34 8.01 0.77
CA ALA A 24 -23.79 7.49 -0.51
C ALA A 24 -24.17 6.01 -0.42
N SER A 25 -23.36 5.20 0.27
CA SER A 25 -23.65 3.77 0.45
C SER A 25 -24.89 3.55 1.30
N GLY A 26 -25.03 4.26 2.43
CA GLY A 26 -26.19 4.13 3.31
C GLY A 26 -27.50 4.57 2.66
N VAL A 27 -27.48 5.70 1.94
CA VAL A 27 -28.65 6.17 1.19
C VAL A 27 -29.00 5.19 0.07
N LEU A 28 -28.02 4.77 -0.73
CA LEU A 28 -28.26 3.86 -1.85
C LEU A 28 -28.77 2.50 -1.37
N TYR A 29 -28.19 1.95 -0.30
CA TYR A 29 -28.59 0.67 0.27
C TYR A 29 -30.00 0.73 0.88
N GLY A 30 -30.34 1.83 1.54
CA GLY A 30 -31.69 2.04 2.07
C GLY A 30 -32.74 2.19 0.98
N VAL A 31 -32.42 2.89 -0.12
CA VAL A 31 -33.35 3.05 -1.25
C VAL A 31 -33.54 1.75 -2.03
N LEU A 32 -32.50 0.93 -2.14
CA LEU A 32 -32.51 -0.33 -2.91
C LEU A 32 -32.86 -1.57 -2.06
N ASP A 33 -33.20 -1.39 -0.78
CA ASP A 33 -33.50 -2.47 0.16
C ASP A 33 -32.41 -3.57 0.19
N VAL A 34 -31.14 -3.14 0.24
CA VAL A 34 -29.99 -4.05 0.19
C VAL A 34 -29.90 -4.81 1.50
N VAL A 35 -29.98 -6.14 1.42
CA VAL A 35 -29.82 -7.03 2.57
C VAL A 35 -28.38 -6.96 3.09
N PRO A 36 -28.17 -6.77 4.41
CA PRO A 36 -26.84 -6.79 5.00
C PRO A 36 -26.10 -8.10 4.74
N GLY A 37 -24.80 -8.01 4.44
CA GLY A 37 -23.94 -9.18 4.30
C GLY A 37 -23.70 -9.91 5.62
N SER A 38 -23.14 -11.12 5.53
CA SER A 38 -22.70 -11.88 6.70
C SER A 38 -21.62 -11.11 7.47
N VAL A 39 -21.66 -11.17 8.80
CA VAL A 39 -20.60 -10.64 9.68
C VAL A 39 -19.23 -11.26 9.35
N GLY A 40 -19.22 -12.50 8.84
CA GLY A 40 -18.01 -13.19 8.39
C GLY A 40 -17.23 -12.43 7.31
N GLU A 41 -17.88 -11.55 6.54
CA GLU A 41 -17.21 -10.72 5.52
C GLU A 41 -16.16 -9.79 6.12
N ALA A 42 -16.36 -9.32 7.36
CA ALA A 42 -15.41 -8.46 8.05
C ALA A 42 -14.27 -9.25 8.74
N LEU A 43 -14.34 -10.59 8.78
CA LEU A 43 -13.49 -11.44 9.61
C LEU A 43 -12.43 -12.21 8.81
N SER A 44 -12.08 -11.76 7.60
CA SER A 44 -11.12 -12.44 6.72
C SER A 44 -9.78 -12.77 7.41
N VAL A 45 -9.14 -11.78 8.05
CA VAL A 45 -7.86 -11.99 8.75
C VAL A 45 -8.01 -12.86 10.00
N PRO A 46 -8.96 -12.58 10.92
CA PRO A 46 -9.17 -13.43 12.09
C PRO A 46 -9.43 -14.89 11.76
N LEU A 47 -10.31 -15.16 10.80
CA LEU A 47 -10.64 -16.54 10.39
C LEU A 47 -9.44 -17.23 9.76
N GLN A 48 -8.63 -16.54 8.96
CA GLN A 48 -7.39 -17.11 8.41
C GLN A 48 -6.34 -17.42 9.47
N GLN A 49 -6.22 -16.58 10.50
CA GLN A 49 -5.28 -16.83 11.60
C GLN A 49 -5.71 -18.02 12.45
N LEU A 50 -7.01 -18.09 12.78
CA LEU A 50 -7.58 -19.23 13.50
C LEU A 50 -7.42 -20.53 12.71
N ALA A 51 -7.79 -20.53 11.43
CA ALA A 51 -7.66 -21.69 10.56
C ALA A 51 -6.20 -22.17 10.44
N ARG A 52 -5.25 -21.23 10.35
CA ARG A 52 -3.81 -21.58 10.34
C ARG A 52 -3.37 -22.26 11.63
N VAL A 53 -3.80 -21.76 12.80
CA VAL A 53 -3.47 -22.39 14.08
C VAL A 53 -4.08 -23.78 14.17
N VAL A 54 -5.38 -23.94 13.88
CA VAL A 54 -6.03 -25.26 13.94
C VAL A 54 -5.40 -26.25 12.98
N ARG A 55 -4.94 -25.81 11.81
CA ARG A 55 -4.27 -26.68 10.83
C ARG A 55 -2.88 -27.13 11.31
N ASP A 56 -2.07 -26.20 11.81
CA ASP A 56 -0.66 -26.45 12.13
C ASP A 56 -0.45 -27.02 13.54
N ASP A 57 -1.36 -26.69 14.47
CA ASP A 57 -1.33 -27.13 15.87
C ASP A 57 -2.77 -27.34 16.41
N PRO A 58 -3.48 -28.40 15.98
CA PRO A 58 -4.85 -28.68 16.39
C PRO A 58 -5.01 -28.99 17.88
N ASP A 59 -3.94 -29.48 18.52
CA ASP A 59 -3.92 -29.89 19.93
C ASP A 59 -3.75 -28.69 20.88
N SER A 60 -3.34 -27.53 20.37
CA SER A 60 -3.24 -26.29 21.15
C SER A 60 -4.59 -25.76 21.66
N LEU A 61 -5.70 -26.22 21.09
CA LEU A 61 -7.03 -25.77 21.48
C LEU A 61 -7.49 -26.47 22.76
N THR A 62 -7.83 -25.69 23.77
CA THR A 62 -8.59 -26.20 24.92
C THR A 62 -9.98 -26.68 24.50
N ALA A 63 -10.60 -27.57 25.28
CA ALA A 63 -11.94 -28.06 25.03
C ALA A 63 -12.98 -26.92 24.89
N GLU A 64 -12.84 -25.86 25.70
CA GLU A 64 -13.74 -24.70 25.64
C GLU A 64 -13.51 -23.85 24.39
N GLN A 65 -12.24 -23.58 24.01
CA GLN A 65 -11.93 -22.86 22.76
C GLN A 65 -12.44 -23.64 21.54
N ARG A 66 -12.24 -24.96 21.51
CA ARG A 66 -12.75 -25.83 20.44
C ARG A 66 -14.27 -25.77 20.36
N LYS A 67 -14.98 -25.80 21.50
CA LYS A 67 -16.44 -25.69 21.56
C LYS A 67 -16.92 -24.35 21.00
N VAL A 68 -16.32 -23.23 21.43
CA VAL A 68 -16.65 -21.89 20.91
C VAL A 68 -16.39 -21.83 19.41
N LEU A 69 -15.22 -22.27 18.94
CA LEU A 69 -14.86 -22.21 17.52
C LEU A 69 -15.78 -23.08 16.65
N SER A 70 -16.19 -24.25 17.15
CA SER A 70 -17.12 -25.17 16.46
C SER A 70 -18.52 -24.60 16.29
N ALA A 71 -18.90 -23.58 17.06
CA ALA A 71 -20.16 -22.85 16.87
C ALA A 71 -20.12 -21.93 15.63
N PHE A 72 -18.93 -21.63 15.10
CA PHE A 72 -18.74 -20.71 13.97
C PHE A 72 -18.17 -21.37 12.72
N LEU A 73 -17.34 -22.39 12.89
CA LEU A 73 -16.54 -23.00 11.82
C LEU A 73 -16.52 -24.53 11.97
N PRO A 74 -16.39 -25.28 10.87
CA PRO A 74 -16.17 -26.72 10.90
C PRO A 74 -14.72 -27.03 11.30
N VAL A 75 -14.42 -26.97 12.61
CA VAL A 75 -13.04 -27.08 13.15
C VAL A 75 -12.30 -28.31 12.63
N ASP A 76 -12.97 -29.45 12.53
CA ASP A 76 -12.33 -30.71 12.11
C ASP A 76 -12.00 -30.76 10.60
N GLN A 77 -12.62 -29.91 9.78
CA GLN A 77 -12.40 -29.82 8.33
C GLN A 77 -11.68 -28.52 7.93
N ILE A 78 -11.38 -27.64 8.90
CA ILE A 78 -10.87 -26.30 8.60
C ILE A 78 -9.49 -26.33 7.94
N GLY A 79 -8.70 -27.37 8.20
CA GLY A 79 -7.41 -27.59 7.57
C GLY A 79 -7.51 -27.79 6.06
N ASP A 80 -8.55 -28.49 5.60
CA ASP A 80 -8.81 -28.73 4.17
C ASP A 80 -9.34 -27.49 3.46
N LEU A 81 -10.08 -26.64 4.19
CA LEU A 81 -10.56 -25.36 3.70
C LEU A 81 -9.44 -24.30 3.66
N TYR A 82 -8.38 -24.46 4.46
CA TYR A 82 -7.39 -23.42 4.62
C TYR A 82 -6.55 -23.22 3.35
N THR A 83 -6.68 -22.04 2.74
CA THR A 83 -5.84 -21.60 1.63
C THR A 83 -4.99 -20.39 2.06
N PRO A 84 -3.64 -20.46 2.06
CA PRO A 84 -2.80 -19.38 2.57
C PRO A 84 -3.01 -17.99 1.95
N ARG A 85 -3.46 -17.92 0.68
CA ARG A 85 -3.60 -16.69 -0.11
C ARG A 85 -5.06 -16.28 -0.35
N LEU A 86 -6.02 -17.00 0.21
CA LEU A 86 -7.45 -16.79 -0.01
C LEU A 86 -8.24 -17.14 1.25
N ALA A 87 -8.93 -16.15 1.82
CA ALA A 87 -9.79 -16.37 2.98
C ALA A 87 -11.15 -16.97 2.65
N ASP A 88 -11.59 -16.90 1.39
CA ASP A 88 -12.96 -17.22 0.98
C ASP A 88 -13.43 -18.65 1.34
N PRO A 89 -12.63 -19.73 1.18
CA PRO A 89 -13.08 -21.07 1.58
C PRO A 89 -13.39 -21.20 3.08
N VAL A 90 -12.51 -20.69 3.95
CA VAL A 90 -12.73 -20.68 5.41
C VAL A 90 -13.91 -19.75 5.75
N LYS A 91 -13.91 -18.54 5.19
CA LYS A 91 -14.96 -17.54 5.40
C LYS A 91 -16.34 -18.02 4.92
N GLY A 92 -16.41 -18.75 3.81
CA GLY A 92 -17.64 -19.30 3.25
C GLY A 92 -18.25 -20.39 4.13
N SER A 93 -17.44 -21.05 4.96
CA SER A 93 -17.92 -21.99 5.99
C SER A 93 -18.37 -21.31 7.29
N PHE A 94 -18.17 -19.98 7.41
CA PHE A 94 -18.55 -19.23 8.60
C PHE A 94 -20.07 -19.17 8.76
N SER A 95 -20.53 -19.59 9.93
CA SER A 95 -21.95 -19.60 10.28
C SER A 95 -22.14 -19.07 11.69
N ALA A 96 -22.92 -18.00 11.87
CA ALA A 96 -23.19 -17.44 13.20
C ALA A 96 -24.33 -18.18 13.92
N GLN A 97 -24.36 -19.52 13.87
CA GLN A 97 -25.42 -20.35 14.44
C GLN A 97 -25.42 -20.31 15.98
N GLY A 98 -25.92 -19.22 16.56
CA GLY A 98 -26.14 -19.07 18.00
C GLY A 98 -24.90 -18.71 18.83
N GLY A 99 -23.71 -18.67 18.23
CA GLY A 99 -22.48 -18.23 18.90
C GLY A 99 -22.43 -16.71 19.10
N GLN A 100 -21.88 -16.27 20.23
CA GLN A 100 -21.64 -14.84 20.48
C GLN A 100 -20.30 -14.41 19.86
N LEU A 101 -20.31 -13.43 18.96
CA LEU A 101 -19.10 -12.96 18.30
C LEU A 101 -18.00 -12.52 19.29
N ALA A 102 -18.39 -11.99 20.45
CA ALA A 102 -17.45 -11.63 21.51
C ALA A 102 -16.66 -12.84 22.04
N GLU A 103 -17.28 -14.02 22.13
CA GLU A 103 -16.59 -15.25 22.54
C GLU A 103 -15.57 -15.69 21.47
N LEU A 104 -15.94 -15.63 20.19
CA LEU A 104 -15.02 -15.89 19.08
C LEU A 104 -13.81 -14.94 19.11
N LEU A 105 -14.05 -13.64 19.34
CA LEU A 105 -12.98 -12.66 19.47
C LEU A 105 -12.09 -12.94 20.68
N GLY A 106 -12.67 -13.39 21.80
CA GLY A 106 -11.92 -13.83 22.97
C GLY A 106 -10.98 -15.01 22.65
N VAL A 107 -11.49 -16.02 21.94
CA VAL A 107 -10.67 -17.15 21.45
C VAL A 107 -9.58 -16.66 20.49
N TRP A 108 -9.91 -15.78 19.55
CA TRP A 108 -8.95 -15.21 18.60
C TRP A 108 -7.81 -14.45 19.29
N VAL A 109 -8.12 -13.62 20.30
CA VAL A 109 -7.08 -12.91 21.08
C VAL A 109 -6.22 -13.90 21.88
N SER A 110 -6.85 -14.88 22.53
CA SER A 110 -6.15 -15.90 23.34
C SER A 110 -5.20 -16.75 22.50
N LEU A 111 -5.65 -17.24 21.34
CA LEU A 111 -4.81 -18.00 20.41
C LEU A 111 -3.73 -17.12 19.77
N GLY A 112 -4.02 -15.84 19.50
CA GLY A 112 -3.03 -14.91 18.96
C GLY A 112 -1.90 -14.61 19.94
N ALA A 113 -2.20 -14.52 21.23
CA ALA A 113 -1.19 -14.32 22.27
C ALA A 113 -0.29 -15.54 22.47
N SER A 114 -0.84 -16.76 22.29
CA SER A 114 -0.08 -18.01 22.39
C SER A 114 0.66 -18.39 21.10
N HIS A 115 0.17 -17.96 19.93
CA HIS A 115 0.72 -18.29 18.60
C HIS A 115 1.05 -17.04 17.76
N PRO A 116 1.84 -16.07 18.28
CA PRO A 116 2.06 -14.79 17.61
C PRO A 116 2.76 -14.94 16.25
N VAL A 117 3.70 -15.89 16.14
CA VAL A 117 4.42 -16.17 14.87
C VAL A 117 3.47 -16.73 13.83
N THR A 118 2.62 -17.68 14.19
CA THR A 118 1.61 -18.27 13.31
C THR A 118 0.60 -17.22 12.83
N TYR A 119 0.18 -16.32 13.71
CA TYR A 119 -0.72 -15.21 13.36
C TYR A 119 -0.07 -14.22 12.39
N LEU A 120 1.21 -13.90 12.60
CA LEU A 120 1.96 -13.04 11.71
C LEU A 120 2.20 -13.72 10.35
N ASP A 121 2.59 -15.00 10.35
CA ASP A 121 2.78 -15.77 9.12
C ASP A 121 1.47 -15.89 8.32
N ALA A 122 0.35 -16.17 8.98
CA ALA A 122 -0.96 -16.22 8.32
C ALA A 122 -1.34 -14.87 7.68
N PHE A 123 -1.11 -13.76 8.41
CA PHE A 123 -1.40 -12.42 7.91
C PHE A 123 -0.49 -12.01 6.75
N LEU A 124 0.82 -12.21 6.88
CA LEU A 124 1.77 -11.94 5.82
C LEU A 124 1.49 -12.84 4.63
N SER A 125 1.13 -14.10 4.90
CA SER A 125 0.82 -15.06 3.86
C SER A 125 -0.39 -14.64 3.04
N LEU A 126 -1.47 -14.22 3.67
CA LEU A 126 -2.65 -13.72 2.96
C LEU A 126 -2.32 -12.57 2.00
N ASN A 127 -1.27 -11.80 2.32
CA ASN A 127 -0.95 -10.53 1.68
C ASN A 127 0.34 -10.52 0.86
N VAL A 128 1.07 -11.65 0.73
CA VAL A 128 2.34 -11.74 -0.02
C VAL A 128 2.29 -11.02 -1.38
N PRO A 129 1.24 -11.17 -2.20
CA PRO A 129 1.23 -10.54 -3.51
C PRO A 129 1.26 -9.00 -3.48
N TYR A 130 0.82 -8.36 -2.39
CA TYR A 130 0.82 -6.91 -2.27
C TYR A 130 2.19 -6.27 -2.03
N TRP A 131 3.21 -7.05 -1.66
CA TRP A 131 4.52 -6.49 -1.29
C TRP A 131 5.70 -7.31 -1.83
N TYR A 132 5.50 -8.52 -2.34
CA TYR A 132 6.55 -9.30 -2.99
C TYR A 132 6.54 -9.12 -4.52
N PRO A 133 7.55 -8.46 -5.14
CA PRO A 133 7.56 -8.13 -6.58
C PRO A 133 7.47 -9.33 -7.53
N LEU A 134 8.01 -10.48 -7.14
CA LEU A 134 8.02 -11.70 -7.95
C LEU A 134 6.88 -12.65 -7.59
N SER A 135 5.82 -12.12 -6.96
CA SER A 135 4.68 -12.93 -6.53
C SER A 135 3.84 -13.46 -7.70
N SER A 136 3.81 -12.72 -8.82
CA SER A 136 3.08 -13.09 -10.03
C SER A 136 3.73 -14.21 -10.83
N ASP A 137 5.05 -14.36 -10.73
CA ASP A 137 5.81 -15.41 -11.43
C ASP A 137 6.07 -16.64 -10.56
N ASN A 138 5.79 -16.55 -9.26
CA ASN A 138 5.94 -17.65 -8.31
C ASN A 138 4.59 -18.32 -8.05
N LYS A 139 4.47 -19.59 -8.44
CA LYS A 139 3.29 -20.43 -8.20
C LYS A 139 2.85 -20.46 -6.73
N ALA A 140 3.79 -20.33 -5.78
CA ALA A 140 3.48 -20.31 -4.34
C ALA A 140 2.80 -19.01 -3.83
N SER A 141 2.65 -18.02 -4.71
CA SER A 141 2.00 -16.73 -4.44
C SER A 141 1.06 -16.30 -5.56
N GLU A 142 0.82 -17.17 -6.53
CA GLU A 142 0.01 -16.88 -7.69
C GLU A 142 -1.47 -16.71 -7.29
N ARG A 143 -2.11 -15.69 -7.87
CA ARG A 143 -3.54 -15.40 -7.73
C ARG A 143 -4.03 -14.89 -9.07
N VAL A 144 -5.31 -15.12 -9.38
CA VAL A 144 -5.92 -14.56 -10.58
C VAL A 144 -5.87 -13.03 -10.50
N TYR A 145 -5.31 -12.39 -11.52
CA TYR A 145 -5.00 -10.95 -11.50
C TYR A 145 -6.23 -10.06 -11.28
N VAL A 146 -7.31 -10.30 -12.03
CA VAL A 146 -8.57 -9.54 -11.92
C VAL A 146 -9.59 -10.25 -11.03
N GLY A 147 -9.46 -11.57 -10.83
CA GLY A 147 -10.34 -12.39 -9.98
C GLY A 147 -11.78 -12.50 -10.47
N VAL A 148 -12.02 -12.39 -11.77
CA VAL A 148 -13.34 -12.61 -12.40
C VAL A 148 -13.29 -13.96 -13.11
N VAL A 149 -14.43 -14.66 -13.15
CA VAL A 149 -14.63 -15.86 -13.97
C VAL A 149 -14.41 -15.50 -15.44
N VAL A 150 -13.19 -15.68 -15.92
CA VAL A 150 -12.86 -15.39 -17.31
C VAL A 150 -12.85 -16.66 -18.16
N ILE A 151 -12.56 -17.79 -17.53
CA ILE A 151 -12.50 -19.10 -18.17
C ILE A 151 -13.24 -20.07 -17.24
N GLY A 152 -14.10 -20.93 -17.78
CA GLY A 152 -14.79 -21.99 -17.03
C GLY A 152 -13.85 -23.11 -16.57
N GLN A 153 -12.57 -22.81 -16.32
CA GLN A 153 -11.59 -23.78 -15.89
C GLN A 153 -11.36 -23.64 -14.40
N ASP A 154 -11.48 -24.76 -13.70
CA ASP A 154 -11.07 -24.98 -12.33
C ASP A 154 -9.56 -24.68 -12.18
N MET A 155 -9.24 -23.43 -11.83
CA MET A 155 -8.00 -23.05 -11.20
C MET A 155 -7.96 -23.70 -9.81
N ALA A 156 -6.87 -24.42 -9.54
CA ALA A 156 -6.63 -25.19 -8.32
C ALA A 156 -6.71 -24.38 -7.00
N ASP A 157 -6.82 -23.04 -7.07
CA ASP A 157 -6.81 -22.13 -5.92
C ASP A 157 -8.22 -21.65 -5.51
N GLY A 158 -9.28 -22.36 -5.90
CA GLY A 158 -10.66 -22.15 -5.42
C GLY A 158 -11.31 -20.81 -5.83
N ALA A 159 -10.71 -20.07 -6.77
CA ALA A 159 -11.20 -18.76 -7.22
C ALA A 159 -11.78 -18.75 -8.65
N SER A 160 -11.84 -19.91 -9.29
CA SER A 160 -12.48 -20.10 -10.59
C SER A 160 -13.83 -20.76 -10.42
N LEU A 161 -14.85 -19.95 -10.20
CA LEU A 161 -16.21 -20.42 -10.32
C LEU A 161 -16.46 -20.60 -11.82
N GLY A 162 -16.69 -21.81 -12.33
CA GLY A 162 -16.95 -22.02 -13.76
C GLY A 162 -18.17 -21.23 -14.25
N ASN A 163 -18.34 -21.07 -15.58
CA ASN A 163 -19.58 -20.52 -16.17
C ASN A 163 -20.85 -21.22 -15.63
N ASP A 164 -20.68 -22.48 -15.26
CA ASP A 164 -21.70 -23.44 -14.88
C ASP A 164 -22.37 -23.08 -13.54
N GLN A 165 -21.66 -22.39 -12.62
CA GLN A 165 -22.19 -22.01 -11.31
C GLN A 165 -23.09 -20.77 -11.34
N TYR A 166 -22.89 -19.87 -12.31
CA TYR A 166 -23.71 -18.66 -12.44
C TYR A 166 -24.85 -18.81 -13.46
N GLY A 167 -24.93 -19.94 -14.18
CA GLY A 167 -25.99 -20.21 -15.14
C GLY A 167 -26.01 -19.28 -16.37
N PHE A 168 -24.93 -18.54 -16.63
CA PHE A 168 -24.83 -17.63 -17.77
C PHE A 168 -23.86 -18.19 -18.83
N VAL A 169 -24.33 -18.27 -20.07
CA VAL A 169 -23.48 -18.61 -21.23
C VAL A 169 -22.89 -17.34 -21.82
N ARG A 170 -21.57 -17.18 -21.71
CA ARG A 170 -20.86 -16.03 -22.31
C ARG A 170 -20.85 -16.15 -23.84
N GLN A 171 -21.56 -15.25 -24.53
CA GLN A 171 -21.53 -15.13 -25.99
C GLN A 171 -20.77 -13.87 -26.43
N SER A 172 -19.48 -14.01 -26.74
CA SER A 172 -18.70 -12.89 -27.28
C SER A 172 -18.98 -12.66 -28.76
N ARG A 173 -19.31 -11.42 -29.13
CA ARG A 173 -19.41 -10.99 -30.53
C ARG A 173 -18.05 -10.57 -31.12
N ILE A 174 -17.01 -10.48 -30.29
CA ILE A 174 -15.65 -10.11 -30.68
C ILE A 174 -14.67 -11.07 -29.98
N PRO A 175 -14.52 -12.33 -30.45
CA PRO A 175 -13.79 -13.36 -29.73
C PRO A 175 -12.31 -13.05 -29.50
N TRP A 176 -11.64 -12.44 -30.47
CA TRP A 176 -10.22 -12.08 -30.35
C TRP A 176 -9.98 -11.06 -29.22
N LEU A 177 -10.89 -10.09 -29.05
CA LEU A 177 -10.77 -9.08 -28.01
C LEU A 177 -11.02 -9.71 -26.64
N LEU A 178 -12.01 -10.60 -26.54
CA LEU A 178 -12.23 -11.39 -25.34
C LEU A 178 -10.97 -12.18 -24.96
N ALA A 179 -10.35 -12.88 -25.92
CA ALA A 179 -9.10 -13.61 -25.67
C ALA A 179 -8.01 -12.70 -25.09
N ARG A 180 -7.83 -11.50 -25.65
CA ARG A 180 -6.87 -10.52 -25.10
C ARG A 180 -7.20 -10.06 -23.69
N TYR A 181 -8.47 -9.85 -23.36
CA TYR A 181 -8.89 -9.55 -21.99
C TYR A 181 -8.68 -10.74 -21.06
N VAL A 182 -8.88 -11.97 -21.55
CA VAL A 182 -8.57 -13.19 -20.80
C VAL A 182 -7.10 -13.22 -20.43
N ASP A 183 -6.21 -13.07 -21.40
CA ASP A 183 -4.75 -13.09 -21.18
C ASP A 183 -4.33 -12.05 -20.14
N VAL A 184 -4.92 -10.85 -20.16
CA VAL A 184 -4.68 -9.83 -19.13
C VAL A 184 -5.24 -10.27 -17.78
N ALA A 185 -6.46 -10.78 -17.73
CA ALA A 185 -7.16 -11.14 -16.50
C ALA A 185 -6.51 -12.31 -15.74
N ILE A 186 -5.82 -13.21 -16.46
CA ILE A 186 -5.02 -14.32 -15.89
C ILE A 186 -3.52 -13.99 -15.79
N PHE A 187 -3.14 -12.73 -16.01
CA PHE A 187 -1.76 -12.21 -16.00
C PHE A 187 -0.83 -12.71 -17.13
N ASP A 188 -1.29 -13.62 -17.98
CA ASP A 188 -0.48 -14.24 -19.02
C ASP A 188 0.08 -13.25 -20.05
N ALA A 189 -0.66 -12.16 -20.32
CA ALA A 189 -0.20 -11.08 -21.19
C ALA A 189 1.10 -10.40 -20.72
N PHE A 190 1.46 -10.52 -19.43
CA PHE A 190 2.62 -9.85 -18.84
C PHE A 190 3.76 -10.79 -18.45
N ARG A 191 3.49 -12.09 -18.21
CA ARG A 191 4.48 -13.08 -17.74
C ARG A 191 5.73 -13.19 -18.63
N GLY A 192 5.57 -13.07 -19.95
CA GLY A 192 6.68 -13.23 -20.89
C GLY A 192 7.72 -12.09 -20.90
N ASN A 193 7.42 -10.95 -20.26
CA ASN A 193 8.33 -9.80 -20.23
C ASN A 193 8.60 -9.39 -18.78
N PRO A 194 9.85 -9.48 -18.29
CA PRO A 194 10.16 -9.24 -16.87
C PRO A 194 9.84 -7.80 -16.43
N LEU A 195 9.97 -6.81 -17.32
CA LEU A 195 9.62 -5.43 -17.00
C LEU A 195 8.10 -5.28 -16.84
N LEU A 196 7.32 -5.86 -17.75
CA LEU A 196 5.85 -5.80 -17.68
C LEU A 196 5.31 -6.63 -16.52
N SER A 197 5.88 -7.81 -16.25
CA SER A 197 5.52 -8.63 -15.08
C SER A 197 5.71 -7.85 -13.78
N VAL A 198 6.84 -7.14 -13.63
CA VAL A 198 7.05 -6.29 -12.45
C VAL A 198 6.11 -5.09 -12.44
N MET A 199 5.97 -4.35 -13.54
CA MET A 199 5.14 -3.12 -13.57
C MET A 199 3.65 -3.38 -13.37
N PHE A 200 3.13 -4.49 -13.87
CA PHE A 200 1.74 -4.89 -13.69
C PHE A 200 1.56 -5.82 -12.49
N GLY A 201 2.63 -6.23 -11.81
CA GLY A 201 2.55 -7.06 -10.61
C GLY A 201 1.81 -6.39 -9.46
N LEU A 202 1.18 -7.20 -8.60
CA LEU A 202 0.38 -6.73 -7.47
C LEU A 202 1.19 -5.95 -6.42
N ALA A 203 2.51 -6.15 -6.36
CA ALA A 203 3.37 -5.43 -5.44
C ALA A 203 3.83 -4.06 -5.98
N PHE A 204 3.71 -3.82 -7.29
CA PHE A 204 4.20 -2.58 -7.90
C PHE A 204 3.55 -1.31 -7.35
N PRO A 205 2.22 -1.23 -7.14
CA PRO A 205 1.60 -0.05 -6.53
C PRO A 205 2.19 0.32 -5.17
N PHE A 206 2.50 -0.68 -4.33
CA PHE A 206 3.11 -0.48 -3.02
C PHE A 206 4.53 0.07 -3.14
N TRP A 207 5.38 -0.58 -3.93
CA TRP A 207 6.78 -0.16 -4.11
C TRP A 207 6.92 1.16 -4.86
N PHE A 208 6.08 1.41 -5.86
CA PHE A 208 6.06 2.68 -6.57
C PHE A 208 5.67 3.84 -5.65
N MET A 209 4.65 3.65 -4.82
CA MET A 209 4.24 4.60 -3.78
C MET A 209 5.38 4.85 -2.78
N LEU A 210 6.01 3.79 -2.25
CA LEU A 210 7.14 3.89 -1.31
C LEU A 210 8.37 4.55 -1.93
N GLY A 211 8.68 4.25 -3.19
CA GLY A 211 9.79 4.87 -3.91
C GLY A 211 9.58 6.37 -4.09
N CYS A 212 8.37 6.79 -4.48
CA CYS A 212 8.01 8.20 -4.60
C CYS A 212 8.02 8.93 -3.23
N LEU A 213 7.56 8.26 -2.17
CA LEU A 213 7.65 8.76 -0.80
C LEU A 213 9.11 8.93 -0.37
N GLY A 214 9.93 7.90 -0.58
CA GLY A 214 11.37 7.88 -0.27
C GLY A 214 12.12 8.99 -0.99
N ALA A 215 11.87 9.18 -2.29
CA ALA A 215 12.44 10.28 -3.07
C ALA A 215 12.01 11.66 -2.52
N SER A 216 10.75 11.81 -2.11
CA SER A 216 10.23 13.04 -1.50
C SER A 216 10.90 13.34 -0.15
N VAL A 217 11.10 12.30 0.68
CA VAL A 217 11.76 12.40 1.99
C VAL A 217 13.26 12.69 1.84
N ALA A 218 13.95 11.99 0.94
CA ALA A 218 15.37 12.19 0.64
C ALA A 218 15.64 13.61 0.14
N ALA A 219 14.72 14.19 -0.63
CA ALA A 219 14.79 15.59 -1.06
C ALA A 219 14.33 16.60 0.01
N ALA A 220 14.17 16.18 1.26
CA ALA A 220 13.67 16.97 2.40
C ALA A 220 12.30 17.65 2.18
N LYS A 221 11.50 17.16 1.23
CA LYS A 221 10.18 17.70 0.87
C LYS A 221 9.09 17.15 1.79
N ARG A 222 9.15 17.48 3.09
CA ARG A 222 8.19 16.97 4.10
C ARG A 222 6.71 17.20 3.74
N ARG A 223 6.40 18.22 2.95
CA ARG A 223 5.02 18.49 2.50
C ARG A 223 4.61 17.64 1.30
N ALA A 224 5.55 17.24 0.45
CA ALA A 224 5.30 16.33 -0.67
C ALA A 224 5.02 14.91 -0.18
N ALA A 225 5.46 14.56 1.04
CA ALA A 225 5.14 13.29 1.69
C ALA A 225 3.67 13.18 2.16
N LEU A 226 2.93 14.29 2.26
CA LEU A 226 1.58 14.30 2.84
C LEU A 226 0.58 13.40 2.08
N PRO A 227 0.46 13.43 0.74
CA PRO A 227 -0.51 12.62 0.02
C PRO A 227 -0.29 11.10 0.15
N PHE A 228 0.91 10.67 0.53
CA PHE A 228 1.22 9.25 0.75
C PHE A 228 0.59 8.71 2.04
N VAL A 229 0.23 9.56 3.00
CA VAL A 229 -0.41 9.13 4.25
C VAL A 229 -1.80 8.50 3.99
N PRO A 230 -2.76 9.19 3.35
CA PRO A 230 -4.04 8.57 3.03
C PRO A 230 -3.90 7.42 2.01
N ALA A 231 -2.92 7.47 1.10
CA ALA A 231 -2.66 6.36 0.17
C ALA A 231 -2.19 5.10 0.90
N LEU A 232 -1.27 5.22 1.86
CA LEU A 232 -0.83 4.11 2.70
C LEU A 232 -1.97 3.60 3.59
N ALA A 233 -2.81 4.49 4.13
CA ALA A 233 -4.01 4.09 4.87
C ALA A 233 -4.95 3.25 4.01
N VAL A 234 -5.21 3.65 2.76
CA VAL A 234 -5.99 2.87 1.80
C VAL A 234 -5.31 1.54 1.48
N TRP A 235 -3.99 1.50 1.29
CA TRP A 235 -3.27 0.24 1.08
C TRP A 235 -3.43 -0.71 2.27
N LEU A 236 -3.35 -0.21 3.50
CA LEU A 236 -3.58 -0.99 4.72
C LEU A 236 -5.01 -1.54 4.81
N THR A 237 -6.02 -0.86 4.24
CA THR A 237 -7.37 -1.45 4.17
C THR A 237 -7.47 -2.64 3.23
N PHE A 238 -6.58 -2.75 2.24
CA PHE A 238 -6.56 -3.91 1.36
C PHE A 238 -5.98 -5.14 2.03
N THR A 239 -5.09 -4.95 3.02
CA THR A 239 -4.43 -6.08 3.71
C THR A 239 -5.31 -6.81 4.71
N VAL A 240 -6.46 -6.21 5.05
CA VAL A 240 -7.50 -6.85 5.87
C VAL A 240 -8.59 -7.52 5.03
N GLY A 241 -8.51 -7.42 3.70
CA GLY A 241 -9.44 -8.04 2.78
C GLY A 241 -9.24 -9.55 2.63
N PRO A 242 -10.15 -10.25 1.92
CA PRO A 242 -10.12 -11.70 1.78
C PRO A 242 -9.03 -12.23 0.84
N ALA A 243 -8.48 -11.38 -0.02
CA ALA A 243 -7.50 -11.77 -1.03
C ALA A 243 -6.73 -10.56 -1.59
N SER A 244 -5.56 -10.84 -2.18
CA SER A 244 -4.82 -9.87 -2.99
C SER A 244 -5.20 -9.94 -4.47
N LEU A 245 -5.79 -8.87 -5.01
CA LEU A 245 -6.24 -8.78 -6.41
C LEU A 245 -5.97 -7.37 -6.97
N MET A 246 -5.72 -7.26 -8.29
CA MET A 246 -5.38 -5.97 -8.90
C MET A 246 -6.55 -4.98 -8.85
N ARG A 247 -7.79 -5.48 -8.95
CA ARG A 247 -8.99 -4.63 -8.87
C ARG A 247 -9.09 -3.86 -7.55
N TYR A 248 -8.54 -4.38 -6.45
CA TYR A 248 -8.52 -3.69 -5.17
C TYR A 248 -7.49 -2.57 -5.16
N LEU A 249 -6.37 -2.74 -5.88
CA LEU A 249 -5.28 -1.76 -5.97
C LEU A 249 -5.53 -0.64 -6.97
N LEU A 250 -6.57 -0.73 -7.80
CA LEU A 250 -6.90 0.26 -8.82
C LEU A 250 -6.91 1.72 -8.29
N PRO A 251 -7.45 2.03 -7.09
CA PRO A 251 -7.36 3.38 -6.55
C PRO A 251 -5.92 3.90 -6.40
N LEU A 252 -4.96 3.04 -6.03
CA LEU A 252 -3.54 3.41 -5.93
C LEU A 252 -2.90 3.59 -7.30
N VAL A 253 -3.25 2.76 -8.27
CA VAL A 253 -2.80 2.89 -9.67
C VAL A 253 -3.24 4.23 -10.24
N CYS A 254 -4.50 4.62 -10.02
CA CYS A 254 -5.03 5.93 -10.41
C CYS A 254 -4.27 7.10 -9.76
N CYS A 255 -3.62 6.89 -8.62
CA CYS A 255 -2.83 7.91 -7.93
C CYS A 255 -1.39 8.04 -8.46
N TYR A 256 -0.95 7.21 -9.42
CA TYR A 256 0.42 7.26 -9.93
C TYR A 256 0.88 8.64 -10.43
N PRO A 257 0.07 9.40 -11.22
CA PRO A 257 0.47 10.73 -11.65
C PRO A 257 0.70 11.69 -10.47
N ILE A 258 -0.06 11.52 -9.38
CA ILE A 258 0.07 12.34 -8.16
C ILE A 258 1.36 11.94 -7.42
N PHE A 259 1.62 10.64 -7.24
CA PHE A 259 2.85 10.16 -6.60
C PHE A 259 4.08 10.63 -7.35
N LEU A 260 4.10 10.47 -8.68
CA LEU A 260 5.20 10.88 -9.52
C LEU A 260 5.36 12.41 -9.52
N GLY A 261 4.26 13.16 -9.68
CA GLY A 261 4.29 14.62 -9.67
C GLY A 261 4.84 15.20 -8.36
N THR A 262 4.46 14.62 -7.22
CA THR A 262 4.99 15.06 -5.90
C THR A 262 6.47 14.72 -5.72
N ALA A 263 6.93 13.57 -6.22
CA ALA A 263 8.33 13.19 -6.19
C ALA A 263 9.19 14.10 -7.10
N LEU A 264 8.76 14.31 -8.35
CA LEU A 264 9.48 15.04 -9.39
C LEU A 264 9.41 16.56 -9.27
N GLN A 265 8.51 17.12 -8.44
CA GLN A 265 8.36 18.57 -8.26
C GLN A 265 9.73 19.26 -8.05
N PRO A 266 10.16 20.17 -8.94
CA PRO A 266 11.45 20.85 -8.82
C PRO A 266 11.54 21.62 -7.51
N TRP A 267 12.75 21.77 -6.97
CA TRP A 267 12.98 22.61 -5.80
C TRP A 267 12.39 24.00 -6.01
N GLY A 268 11.56 24.42 -5.07
CA GLY A 268 10.98 25.75 -5.10
C GLY A 268 12.07 26.80 -4.91
N THR A 269 12.46 27.43 -6.02
CA THR A 269 13.02 28.79 -6.12
C THR A 269 12.09 29.89 -5.57
N ARG A 270 11.09 29.53 -4.75
CA ARG A 270 10.14 30.45 -4.09
C ARG A 270 10.79 31.22 -2.92
N GLY A 271 12.10 31.44 -2.97
CA GLY A 271 12.89 32.22 -2.01
C GLY A 271 13.52 33.50 -2.57
N CYS A 272 13.77 33.61 -3.88
CA CYS A 272 14.49 34.78 -4.43
C CYS A 272 13.61 35.89 -5.00
N ALA A 273 12.36 35.64 -5.38
CA ALA A 273 11.56 36.64 -6.11
C ALA A 273 10.77 37.65 -5.22
N ARG A 274 11.01 37.72 -3.89
CA ARG A 274 10.25 38.61 -2.99
C ARG A 274 11.06 39.65 -2.21
N ARG A 275 12.25 40.02 -2.69
CA ARG A 275 12.98 41.22 -2.21
C ARG A 275 13.55 42.07 -3.35
N ALA A 276 12.77 42.38 -4.36
CA ALA A 276 12.96 43.63 -5.07
C ALA A 276 11.96 44.63 -4.47
N ARG A 277 12.37 45.35 -3.42
CA ARG A 277 11.66 46.60 -3.07
C ARG A 277 11.80 47.52 -4.28
N PRO A 278 10.75 48.22 -4.73
CA PRO A 278 10.94 49.30 -5.69
C PRO A 278 11.89 50.31 -5.04
N MET A 279 12.97 50.68 -5.74
CA MET A 279 13.76 51.84 -5.32
C MET A 279 12.81 53.05 -5.30
N PRO A 280 12.86 53.91 -4.27
CA PRO A 280 12.18 55.19 -4.35
C PRO A 280 12.79 55.98 -5.51
N SER A 281 11.95 56.49 -6.40
CA SER A 281 12.35 57.42 -7.45
C SER A 281 13.15 58.56 -6.83
N MET A 282 14.41 58.74 -7.25
CA MET A 282 15.16 59.95 -6.93
C MET A 282 14.48 61.13 -7.61
N GLY A 283 13.71 61.89 -6.83
CA GLY A 283 13.29 63.23 -7.19
C GLY A 283 14.50 64.15 -7.20
N THR A 284 14.69 64.82 -8.32
CA THR A 284 15.60 65.94 -8.51
C THR A 284 15.21 67.11 -7.62
N GLN A 285 16.01 67.42 -6.60
CA GLN A 285 16.13 68.78 -6.07
C GLN A 285 17.58 69.08 -5.67
N ALA A 286 18.09 70.17 -6.23
CA ALA A 286 19.39 70.75 -5.96
C ALA A 286 19.28 71.83 -4.88
N SER A 287 20.19 71.82 -3.90
CA SER A 287 20.86 73.03 -3.36
C SER A 287 21.87 72.70 -2.23
N PRO A 288 22.86 73.57 -1.94
CA PRO A 288 24.14 73.15 -1.37
C PRO A 288 24.42 73.58 0.09
N GLY A 289 25.13 72.71 0.82
CA GLY A 289 26.05 73.01 1.94
C GLY A 289 25.47 73.05 3.38
N PRO A 290 26.31 73.08 4.45
CA PRO A 290 27.69 72.60 4.58
C PRO A 290 27.96 71.69 5.82
N LYS A 291 29.10 70.98 5.75
CA LYS A 291 29.96 70.37 6.80
C LYS A 291 29.43 70.26 8.25
N ARG A 292 29.47 69.03 8.81
CA ARG A 292 29.87 68.81 10.21
C ARG A 292 30.62 67.50 10.44
N ARG A 293 31.56 67.60 11.39
CA ARG A 293 32.65 66.70 11.78
C ARG A 293 32.20 65.60 12.77
N MET A 294 32.97 64.50 12.73
CA MET A 294 33.57 63.71 13.84
C MET A 294 32.70 62.95 14.85
N GLY A 295 33.14 61.70 15.06
CA GLY A 295 32.88 60.80 16.19
C GLY A 295 32.67 59.38 15.66
N GLY A 296 33.49 58.36 15.88
CA GLY A 296 34.59 58.11 16.83
C GLY A 296 34.46 56.67 17.34
N CYS A 297 35.54 55.88 17.20
CA CYS A 297 35.84 54.57 17.84
C CYS A 297 34.89 53.37 17.62
N SER A 298 35.34 52.32 16.94
CA SER A 298 36.02 51.09 17.46
C SER A 298 35.00 50.07 17.99
N SER A 299 35.06 48.75 17.84
CA SER A 299 36.03 47.71 17.44
C SER A 299 35.16 46.48 17.08
N ARG A 300 35.49 45.55 16.17
CA ARG A 300 36.47 44.48 16.31
C ARG A 300 36.54 43.73 14.97
N SER A 301 37.76 43.40 14.59
CA SER A 301 38.15 42.48 13.53
C SER A 301 37.78 41.02 13.87
N MET A 302 37.29 40.28 12.88
CA MET A 302 37.78 38.93 12.58
C MET A 302 37.54 38.67 11.09
N GLY A 303 38.61 38.58 10.33
CA GLY A 303 38.61 38.15 8.94
C GLY A 303 39.08 36.70 8.81
N ARG A 304 38.59 36.05 7.74
CA ARG A 304 39.20 35.03 6.85
C ARG A 304 38.09 34.06 6.41
N GLN A 305 37.60 34.20 5.18
CA GLN A 305 38.05 33.61 3.90
C GLN A 305 37.07 32.49 3.48
N PRO A 306 36.61 32.45 2.22
CA PRO A 306 35.67 31.44 1.75
C PRO A 306 36.39 30.11 1.45
N ALA A 307 35.75 29.00 1.81
CA ALA A 307 36.24 27.66 1.49
C ALA A 307 36.19 27.41 -0.02
N VAL A 308 37.34 27.00 -0.55
CA VAL A 308 37.60 26.57 -1.93
C VAL A 308 36.89 25.25 -2.19
N VAL A 309 36.20 25.16 -3.33
CA VAL A 309 35.63 23.91 -3.87
C VAL A 309 36.73 23.17 -4.65
N PRO A 310 37.05 21.91 -4.34
CA PRO A 310 37.92 21.12 -5.19
C PRO A 310 37.16 20.67 -6.44
N ARG A 311 37.69 21.05 -7.61
CA ARG A 311 37.43 20.39 -8.89
C ARG A 311 38.32 19.16 -8.93
N ASP A 312 37.75 17.97 -8.82
CA ASP A 312 38.05 16.80 -9.67
C ASP A 312 37.42 15.53 -9.08
N VAL A 313 36.67 14.82 -9.92
CA VAL A 313 35.79 13.68 -9.57
C VAL A 313 36.54 12.33 -9.71
N THR A 314 37.85 12.36 -9.92
CA THR A 314 38.61 11.18 -10.35
C THR A 314 39.40 10.50 -9.23
N GLU A 315 39.44 11.07 -8.01
CA GLU A 315 40.21 10.51 -6.89
C GLU A 315 39.37 9.65 -5.91
N TRP A 316 38.04 9.59 -6.08
CA TRP A 316 37.17 8.78 -5.21
C TRP A 316 37.07 7.31 -5.66
N TYR A 317 37.40 7.00 -6.92
CA TYR A 317 37.22 5.66 -7.49
C TYR A 317 38.36 4.67 -7.17
N ASN A 318 39.52 5.14 -6.71
CA ASN A 318 40.69 4.26 -6.49
C ASN A 318 40.87 3.78 -5.04
N ASN A 319 40.01 4.18 -4.09
CA ASN A 319 40.15 3.81 -2.66
C ASN A 319 39.07 2.83 -2.14
N CYS A 320 38.26 2.21 -3.01
CA CYS A 320 37.31 1.16 -2.60
C CYS A 320 37.55 -0.21 -3.26
N ALA A 321 38.64 -0.38 -4.01
CA ALA A 321 38.98 -1.64 -4.68
C ALA A 321 40.09 -2.42 -3.94
N LEU A 322 39.91 -2.69 -2.65
CA LEU A 322 40.69 -3.70 -1.91
C LEU A 322 39.79 -4.37 -0.88
N GLY A 323 39.39 -5.60 -1.16
CA GLY A 323 38.52 -6.39 -0.29
C GLY A 323 37.95 -7.62 -0.99
N THR A 324 38.80 -8.37 -1.72
CA THR A 324 38.47 -9.72 -2.19
C THR A 324 38.45 -10.67 -0.99
N THR A 325 37.27 -11.18 -0.64
CA THR A 325 37.16 -12.41 0.16
C THR A 325 36.41 -13.46 -0.64
N GLU A 326 37.21 -14.37 -1.19
CA GLU A 326 36.81 -15.66 -1.74
C GLU A 326 36.16 -16.50 -0.62
N TRP A 327 35.02 -17.13 -0.93
CA TRP A 327 34.52 -18.27 -0.16
C TRP A 327 34.57 -19.49 -1.05
N HIS A 328 35.69 -20.21 -0.98
CA HIS A 328 35.80 -21.60 -1.42
C HIS A 328 35.00 -22.49 -0.45
N GLY A 329 34.29 -23.45 -1.03
CA GLY A 329 33.48 -24.41 -0.27
C GLY A 329 34.23 -25.63 0.25
N LYS A 330 33.41 -26.47 0.93
CA LYS A 330 33.58 -27.90 1.26
C LYS A 330 34.47 -28.24 2.47
N PRO A 331 34.29 -29.41 3.13
CA PRO A 331 33.72 -30.69 2.65
C PRO A 331 32.20 -30.80 2.57
#